data_AF-S8DLS1-F1
#
_entry.id   AF-S8DLS1-F1
#
_cell.length_a   1.000
_cell.length_b   1.000
_cell.length_c   1.000
_cell.angle_alpha   90.00
_cell.angle_beta   90.00
_cell.angle_gamma   90.00
#
_symmetry.space_group_name_H-M   'P 1'
#
loop_
_entity.id
_entity.type
_entity.pdbx_description
1 polymer ?
#
loop_
_entity_poly.entity_id
_entity_poly.type
_entity_poly.pdbx_seq_one_letter_code
_entity_poly.pdbx_strand_id
1 'polypeptide(L)'
;VGIAAELPSGSWSQSNLDYSSFYDFLLQGQEAYERIPIERFNIHTLKGTSLGQVMIDTGTFLKDIGLFDPVEFGITSKDAREVLDVF
;
A
#
# COMPACT_ATOMS: atom_id res chain seq x y z
N VAL A 1 13.09 23.77 4.99
CA VAL A 1 13.24 22.29 5.08
C VAL A 1 11.85 21.73 5.35
N GLY A 2 11.42 20.68 4.63
CA GLY A 2 10.09 20.09 4.74
C GLY A 2 10.13 18.58 4.51
N ILE A 3 9.08 17.88 4.96
CA ILE A 3 8.90 16.44 4.83
C ILE A 3 7.49 16.16 4.28
N ALA A 4 7.38 15.19 3.39
CA ALA A 4 6.12 14.63 2.91
C ALA A 4 6.28 13.11 2.81
N ALA A 5 5.27 12.37 3.28
CA ALA A 5 5.25 10.92 3.25
C ALA A 5 3.79 10.45 3.24
N GLU A 6 3.57 9.30 2.61
CA GLU A 6 2.35 8.52 2.74
C GLU A 6 2.66 7.26 3.53
N LEU A 7 1.84 6.95 4.54
CA LEU A 7 2.04 5.81 5.42
C LEU A 7 0.79 4.93 5.47
N PRO A 8 0.94 3.60 5.66
CA PRO A 8 -0.19 2.70 5.76
C PRO A 8 -1.11 3.07 6.93
N SER A 9 -2.43 3.02 6.69
CA SER A 9 -3.46 3.30 7.70
C SER A 9 -4.23 2.05 8.16
N GLY A 10 -4.03 0.89 7.51
CA GLY A 10 -4.78 -0.32 7.79
C GLY A 10 -6.29 -0.10 7.66
N SER A 11 -7.04 -0.42 8.72
CA SER A 11 -8.49 -0.19 8.81
C SER A 11 -8.87 1.16 9.45
N TRP A 12 -7.89 1.93 9.94
CA TRP A 12 -8.13 3.19 10.65
C TRP A 12 -8.61 4.32 9.73
N SER A 13 -8.14 4.34 8.48
CA SER A 13 -8.58 5.30 7.45
C SER A 13 -8.73 4.62 6.10
N GLN A 14 -9.56 5.21 5.24
CA GLN A 14 -9.69 4.82 3.83
C GLN A 14 -8.56 5.40 2.96
N SER A 15 -7.78 6.36 3.47
CA SER A 15 -6.62 6.96 2.80
C SER A 15 -5.32 6.60 3.51
N ASN A 16 -4.18 6.80 2.84
CA ASN A 16 -2.88 6.79 3.50
C ASN A 16 -2.80 7.92 4.54
N LEU A 17 -1.96 7.71 5.56
CA LEU A 17 -1.69 8.72 6.57
C LEU A 17 -0.68 9.72 6.03
N ASP A 18 -1.04 11.00 6.15
CA ASP A 18 -0.12 12.11 6.01
C ASP A 18 0.58 12.40 7.36
N TYR A 19 1.45 13.41 7.38
CA TYR A 19 2.18 13.78 8.59
C TYR A 19 1.28 14.05 9.81
N SER A 20 0.16 14.74 9.60
CA SER A 20 -0.74 15.15 10.70
C SER A 20 -1.53 13.96 11.24
N SER A 21 -2.14 13.18 10.36
CA SER A 21 -2.93 12.00 10.71
C SER A 21 -2.07 10.86 11.26
N PHE A 22 -0.82 10.74 10.83
CA PHE A 22 0.12 9.78 11.39
C PHE A 22 0.42 10.07 12.86
N TYR A 23 0.54 11.34 13.24
CA TYR A 23 0.75 11.71 14.64
C TYR A 23 -0.41 11.24 15.53
N ASP A 24 -1.66 11.49 15.11
CA ASP A 24 -2.85 11.06 15.85
C ASP A 24 -2.96 9.53 15.91
N PHE A 25 -2.64 8.86 14.80
CA PHE A 25 -2.61 7.40 14.71
C PHE A 25 -1.63 6.79 15.74
N LEU A 26 -0.42 7.35 15.86
CA LEU A 26 0.57 6.92 16.83
C LEU A 26 0.14 7.21 18.27
N LEU A 27 -0.41 8.40 18.55
CA LEU A 27 -0.89 8.77 19.88
C LEU A 27 -2.01 7.85 20.38
N GLN A 28 -2.84 7.36 19.47
CA GLN A 28 -3.93 6.43 19.78
C GLN A 28 -3.46 4.97 19.89
N GLY A 29 -2.17 4.68 19.66
CA GLY A 29 -1.63 3.32 19.73
C GLY A 29 -2.22 2.38 18.68
N GLN A 30 -2.58 2.91 17.51
CA GLN A 30 -3.24 2.14 16.45
C GLN A 30 -2.25 1.24 15.70
N GLU A 31 -2.79 0.22 15.04
CA GLU A 31 -2.03 -0.71 14.19
C GLU A 31 -2.61 -0.74 12.78
N ALA A 32 -1.73 -0.76 11.78
CA ALA A 32 -2.10 -0.72 10.37
C ALA A 32 -2.16 -2.12 9.72
N TYR A 33 -2.07 -3.18 10.51
CA TYR A 33 -2.06 -4.55 10.00
C TYR A 33 -3.43 -4.92 9.43
N GLU A 34 -3.42 -5.44 8.21
CA GLU A 34 -4.58 -5.96 7.53
C GLU A 34 -4.21 -7.25 6.78
N ARG A 35 -5.22 -8.01 6.33
CA ARG A 35 -4.96 -9.14 5.44
C ARG A 35 -4.49 -8.60 4.10
N ILE A 36 -3.59 -9.34 3.44
CA ILE A 36 -3.15 -9.00 2.08
C ILE A 36 -4.40 -8.81 1.20
N PRO A 37 -4.62 -7.62 0.61
CA PRO A 37 -5.80 -7.39 -0.21
C PRO A 37 -5.76 -8.31 -1.45
N ILE A 38 -6.90 -8.91 -1.79
CA ILE A 38 -6.98 -9.89 -2.87
C ILE A 38 -6.70 -9.26 -4.24
N GLU A 39 -6.97 -7.96 -4.35
CA GLU A 39 -6.68 -7.12 -5.51
C GLU A 39 -5.18 -6.94 -5.74
N ARG A 40 -4.36 -7.10 -4.69
CA ARG A 40 -2.89 -7.04 -4.78
C ARG A 40 -2.30 -8.40 -5.07
N PHE A 41 -2.64 -9.36 -4.23
CA PHE A 41 -2.02 -10.66 -4.27
C PHE A 41 -2.91 -11.71 -3.62
N ASN A 42 -3.30 -12.72 -4.39
CA ASN A 42 -4.08 -13.84 -3.87
C ASN A 42 -3.19 -14.84 -3.12
N ILE A 43 -2.92 -14.54 -1.84
CA ILE A 43 -2.10 -15.37 -0.95
C ILE A 43 -2.66 -16.79 -0.77
N HIS A 44 -3.97 -17.01 -0.98
CA HIS A 44 -4.56 -18.34 -0.86
C HIS A 44 -3.96 -19.37 -1.83
N THR A 45 -3.34 -18.92 -2.91
CA THR A 45 -2.65 -19.78 -3.87
C THR A 45 -1.30 -20.29 -3.38
N LEU A 46 -0.64 -19.56 -2.48
CA LEU A 46 0.70 -19.87 -1.97
C LEU A 46 0.71 -20.17 -0.46
N LYS A 47 -0.43 -20.16 0.22
CA LYS A 47 -0.46 -20.31 1.69
C LYS A 47 -0.03 -21.71 2.12
N GLY A 48 0.98 -21.79 2.98
CA GLY A 48 1.44 -23.05 3.57
C GLY A 48 2.87 -23.01 4.11
N THR A 49 3.42 -24.19 4.38
CA THR A 49 4.73 -24.38 5.04
C THR A 49 5.74 -25.13 4.18
N SER A 50 5.35 -25.55 2.98
CA SER A 50 6.23 -26.28 2.05
C SER A 50 7.14 -25.33 1.28
N LEU A 51 8.13 -25.89 0.59
CA LEU A 51 8.99 -25.11 -0.32
C LEU A 51 8.14 -24.39 -1.37
N GLY A 52 8.32 -23.07 -1.50
CA GLY A 52 7.54 -22.23 -2.40
C GLY A 52 6.21 -21.71 -1.83
N GLN A 53 5.89 -22.04 -0.56
CA GLN A 53 4.72 -21.52 0.13
C GLN A 53 5.09 -20.43 1.14
N VAL A 54 4.13 -19.54 1.41
CA VAL A 54 4.24 -18.43 2.36
C VAL A 54 3.23 -18.62 3.48
N MET A 55 3.67 -18.54 4.73
CA MET A 55 2.78 -18.70 5.88
C MET A 55 2.00 -17.42 6.20
N ILE A 56 2.63 -16.27 5.98
CA ILE A 56 2.11 -14.94 6.34
C ILE A 56 1.01 -14.53 5.35
N ASP A 57 -0.14 -14.10 5.87
CA ASP A 57 -1.25 -13.56 5.08
C ASP A 57 -1.68 -12.15 5.52
N THR A 58 -0.84 -11.49 6.32
CA THR A 58 -1.07 -10.14 6.85
C THR A 58 0.14 -9.25 6.64
N GLY A 59 -0.11 -7.93 6.60
CA GLY A 59 0.92 -6.91 6.44
C GLY A 59 0.30 -5.52 6.57
N THR A 60 1.07 -4.49 6.26
CA THR A 60 0.61 -3.10 6.22
C THR A 60 0.78 -2.57 4.80
N PHE A 61 -0.26 -2.01 4.20
CA PHE A 61 -0.25 -1.67 2.78
C PHE A 61 -0.65 -0.21 2.55
N LEU A 62 0.02 0.42 1.59
CA LEU A 62 -0.43 1.70 1.06
C LEU A 62 -1.70 1.48 0.22
N LYS A 63 -2.66 2.37 0.42
CA LYS A 63 -3.84 2.51 -0.42
C LYS A 63 -3.41 3.07 -1.78
N ASP A 64 -4.13 2.65 -2.82
CA ASP A 64 -4.08 3.26 -4.15
C ASP A 64 -2.70 3.37 -4.84
N ILE A 65 -1.77 2.43 -4.61
CA ILE A 65 -0.42 2.50 -5.22
C ILE A 65 -0.43 2.50 -6.76
N GLY A 66 -1.53 2.05 -7.37
CA GLY A 66 -1.70 2.05 -8.82
C GLY A 66 -2.09 3.41 -9.39
N LEU A 67 -2.31 4.43 -8.54
CA LEU A 67 -2.62 5.78 -8.97
C LEU A 67 -1.34 6.59 -9.19
N PHE A 68 -1.29 7.28 -10.32
CA PHE A 68 -0.20 8.16 -10.70
C PHE A 68 -0.76 9.26 -11.61
N ASP A 69 -0.26 10.49 -11.49
CA ASP A 69 -0.61 11.61 -12.38
C ASP A 69 0.48 11.79 -13.44
N PRO A 70 0.37 11.15 -14.61
CA PRO A 70 1.41 11.27 -15.63
C PRO A 70 1.45 12.65 -16.30
N VAL A 71 0.36 13.42 -16.26
CA VAL A 71 0.27 14.72 -16.94
C VAL A 71 1.14 15.74 -16.22
N GLU A 72 1.12 15.74 -14.88
CA GLU A 72 1.97 16.61 -14.06
C GLU A 72 3.46 16.40 -14.35
N PHE A 73 3.88 15.17 -14.63
CA PHE A 73 5.27 14.82 -14.93
C PHE A 73 5.61 14.85 -16.44
N GLY A 74 4.67 15.22 -17.31
CA GLY A 74 4.89 15.23 -18.76
C GLY A 74 5.12 13.84 -19.36
N ILE A 75 4.68 12.78 -18.68
CA ILE A 75 4.78 11.38 -19.08
C ILE A 75 3.55 11.02 -19.92
N THR A 76 3.73 10.23 -20.97
CA THR A 76 2.59 9.77 -21.75
C THR A 76 1.78 8.73 -20.98
N SER A 77 0.46 8.68 -21.17
CA SER A 77 -0.38 7.67 -20.50
C SER A 77 0.03 6.22 -20.83
N LYS A 78 0.68 6.02 -21.98
CA LYS A 78 1.22 4.72 -22.38
C LYS A 78 2.41 4.34 -21.51
N ASP A 79 3.39 5.24 -21.37
CA ASP A 79 4.60 4.97 -20.58
C ASP A 79 4.27 4.83 -19.09
N ALA A 80 3.30 5.61 -18.58
CA ALA A 80 2.82 5.50 -17.21
C ALA A 80 2.21 4.13 -16.91
N ARG A 81 1.48 3.55 -17.86
CA ARG A 81 0.86 2.22 -17.69
C ARG A 81 1.92 1.11 -17.58
N GLU A 82 2.97 1.16 -18.39
CA GLU A 82 4.07 0.18 -18.33
C GLU A 82 4.77 0.21 -16.97
N VAL A 83 4.91 1.39 -16.35
CA VAL A 83 5.48 1.54 -15.00
C VAL A 83 4.53 1.01 -13.92
N LEU A 84 3.22 1.20 -14.09
CA LEU A 84 2.21 0.79 -13.13
C LEU A 84 1.85 -0.69 -13.20
N ASP A 85 1.95 -1.34 -14.36
CA ASP A 85 1.65 -2.77 -14.56
C ASP A 85 2.55 -3.72 -13.74
N VAL A 86 3.57 -3.17 -13.05
CA VAL A 86 4.45 -3.91 -12.13
C VAL A 86 3.86 -4.02 -10.71
N PHE A 87 2.81 -3.27 -10.37
CA PHE A 87 2.28 -3.10 -9.01
C PHE A 87 0.83 -3.60 -8.81
#